data_AF-A0A4Q3DX25-F1
#
_entry.id   AF-A0A4Q3DX25-F1
#
_cell.length_a   1.000
_cell.length_b   1.000
_cell.length_c   1.000
_cell.angle_alpha   90.00
_cell.angle_beta   90.00
_cell.angle_gamma   90.00
#
_symmetry.space_group_name_H-M   'P 1'
#
loop_
_entity.id
_entity.type
_entity.pdbx_description
1 polymer ?
#
loop_
_entity_poly.entity_id
_entity_poly.type
_entity_poly.pdbx_seq_one_letter_code
_entity_poly.pdbx_strand_id
1 'polypeptide(L)'
;MVILIALSILCAGGAAAAVLLEVRPLNLVVASNTERWQMLRRDPPPIALSLASDRGLLDTCLSAVTSVYGRMRATDDRRAVAANCGHFAEASAAMMPSNSYAWYSAAHAAALGADSSRFEQYWLQSARTAPNEQWLAALRVVLLEDNPALATPALRDAERQDLALLVTSRRGISAIAKRYVAQRDFRERVVSVVEQMPQADQRRFLDAVTQEAASSGAAR
;
A
#
# COMPACT_ATOMS: atom_id res chain seq x y z
N MET A 1 -18.03 -23.99 -43.85
CA MET A 1 -19.06 -23.85 -42.79
C MET A 1 -18.61 -24.43 -41.45
N VAL A 2 -18.11 -25.68 -41.40
CA VAL A 2 -17.63 -26.33 -40.15
C VAL A 2 -16.51 -25.54 -39.43
N ILE A 3 -15.55 -24.98 -40.17
CA ILE A 3 -14.45 -24.18 -39.59
C ILE A 3 -14.95 -22.92 -38.90
N LEU A 4 -15.95 -22.23 -39.48
CA LEU A 4 -16.54 -21.02 -38.88
C LEU A 4 -17.31 -21.33 -37.59
N ILE A 5 -18.04 -22.45 -37.56
CA ILE A 5 -18.77 -22.90 -36.36
C ILE A 5 -17.78 -23.28 -35.24
N ALA A 6 -16.71 -24.00 -35.58
CA ALA A 6 -15.66 -24.37 -34.63
C ALA A 6 -14.95 -23.13 -34.05
N LEU A 7 -14.64 -22.14 -34.88
CA LEU A 7 -14.02 -20.88 -34.44
C LEU A 7 -14.95 -20.09 -33.50
N SER A 8 -16.24 -20.01 -33.83
CA SER A 8 -17.25 -19.34 -32.99
C SER A 8 -17.41 -20.00 -31.62
N ILE A 9 -17.40 -21.35 -31.56
CA ILE A 9 -17.46 -22.08 -30.28
C ILE A 9 -16.19 -21.82 -29.45
N LEU A 10 -15.02 -21.80 -30.08
CA LEU A 10 -13.75 -21.53 -29.39
C LEU A 10 -13.72 -20.11 -28.80
N CYS A 11 -14.16 -19.11 -29.58
CA CYS A 11 -14.25 -17.73 -29.13
C CYS A 11 -15.27 -17.56 -27.99
N ALA A 12 -16.44 -18.19 -28.10
CA ALA A 12 -17.46 -18.14 -27.05
C ALA A 12 -16.97 -18.82 -25.75
N GLY A 13 -16.30 -19.97 -25.86
CA GLY A 13 -15.72 -20.67 -24.72
C GLY A 13 -14.60 -19.87 -24.04
N GLY A 14 -13.71 -19.27 -24.84
CA GLY A 14 -12.64 -18.40 -24.33
C GLY A 14 -13.18 -17.16 -23.62
N ALA A 15 -14.19 -16.50 -24.19
CA ALA A 15 -14.84 -15.34 -23.57
C ALA A 15 -15.53 -15.71 -22.24
N ALA A 16 -16.26 -16.83 -22.20
CA ALA A 16 -16.89 -17.31 -20.97
C ALA A 16 -15.86 -17.61 -19.88
N ALA A 17 -14.74 -18.25 -20.24
CA ALA A 17 -13.64 -18.52 -19.31
C ALA A 17 -13.00 -17.22 -18.78
N ALA A 18 -12.77 -16.23 -19.64
CA ALA A 18 -12.22 -14.94 -19.23
C ALA A 18 -13.15 -14.19 -18.26
N VAL A 19 -14.46 -14.18 -18.52
CA VAL A 19 -15.46 -13.59 -17.61
C VAL A 19 -15.45 -14.30 -16.25
N LEU A 20 -15.40 -15.63 -16.24
CA LEU A 20 -15.33 -16.38 -14.98
C LEU A 20 -14.05 -16.07 -14.20
N LEU A 21 -12.91 -15.95 -14.88
CA LEU A 21 -11.64 -15.56 -14.24
C LEU A 21 -11.69 -14.13 -13.69
N GLU A 22 -12.35 -13.21 -14.38
CA GLU A 22 -12.48 -11.81 -13.96
C GLU A 22 -13.46 -11.64 -12.79
N VAL A 23 -14.49 -12.49 -12.70
CA VAL A 23 -15.49 -12.43 -11.61
C VAL A 23 -15.01 -13.15 -10.34
N ARG A 24 -14.10 -14.13 -10.44
CA ARG A 24 -13.55 -14.85 -9.28
C ARG A 24 -12.97 -13.94 -8.18
N PRO A 25 -12.15 -12.92 -8.49
CA PRO A 25 -11.70 -11.92 -7.53
C PRO A 25 -12.82 -11.28 -6.70
N LEU A 26 -14.00 -11.07 -7.30
CA LEU A 26 -15.10 -10.35 -6.64
C LEU A 26 -15.58 -11.06 -5.38
N ASN A 27 -15.57 -12.40 -5.34
CA ASN A 27 -15.95 -13.17 -4.16
C ASN A 27 -15.11 -12.77 -2.93
N LEU A 28 -13.82 -12.56 -3.13
CA LEU A 28 -12.91 -12.15 -2.06
C LEU A 28 -13.07 -10.68 -1.68
N VAL A 29 -13.33 -9.82 -2.67
CA VAL A 29 -13.54 -8.37 -2.48
C VAL A 29 -14.81 -8.12 -1.65
N VAL A 30 -15.93 -8.77 -1.99
CA VAL A 30 -17.23 -8.53 -1.33
C VAL A 30 -17.45 -9.36 -0.06
N ALA A 31 -16.56 -10.30 0.25
CA ALA A 31 -16.65 -11.14 1.44
C ALA A 31 -16.68 -10.33 2.76
N SER A 32 -17.32 -10.88 3.79
CA SER A 32 -17.21 -10.32 5.14
C SER A 32 -15.77 -10.39 5.66
N ASN A 33 -15.43 -9.61 6.69
CA ASN A 33 -14.08 -9.64 7.28
C ASN A 33 -13.68 -11.06 7.73
N THR A 34 -14.62 -11.82 8.27
CA THR A 34 -14.37 -13.20 8.73
C THR A 34 -14.08 -14.15 7.58
N GLU A 35 -14.92 -14.14 6.54
CA GLU A 35 -14.76 -14.99 5.37
C GLU A 35 -13.49 -14.63 4.59
N ARG A 36 -13.28 -13.34 4.33
CA ARG A 36 -12.07 -12.84 3.68
C ARG A 36 -10.81 -13.29 4.41
N TRP A 37 -10.79 -13.19 5.74
CA TRP A 37 -9.67 -13.66 6.55
C TRP A 37 -9.42 -15.15 6.36
N GLN A 38 -10.48 -15.96 6.43
CA GLN A 38 -10.36 -17.41 6.24
C GLN A 38 -9.86 -17.78 4.85
N MET A 39 -10.33 -17.09 3.80
CA MET A 39 -9.88 -17.28 2.43
C MET A 39 -8.39 -16.92 2.29
N LEU A 40 -8.00 -15.72 2.70
CA LEU A 40 -6.61 -15.25 2.60
C LEU A 40 -5.63 -16.03 3.46
N ARG A 41 -6.10 -16.65 4.56
CA ARG A 41 -5.23 -17.51 5.39
C ARG A 41 -4.95 -18.86 4.73
N ARG A 42 -5.85 -19.33 3.85
CA ARG A 42 -5.71 -20.62 3.16
C ARG A 42 -4.85 -20.48 1.91
N ASP A 43 -5.21 -19.55 1.05
CA ASP A 43 -4.63 -19.45 -0.29
C ASP A 43 -4.31 -17.99 -0.67
N PRO A 44 -3.28 -17.76 -1.51
CA PRO A 44 -3.08 -16.48 -2.17
C PRO A 44 -4.32 -16.06 -2.98
N PRO A 45 -4.62 -14.75 -3.07
CA PRO A 45 -5.61 -14.24 -4.01
C PRO A 45 -5.34 -14.76 -5.44
N PRO A 46 -6.39 -15.02 -6.24
CA PRO A 46 -6.22 -15.42 -7.63
C PRO A 46 -5.65 -14.26 -8.45
N ILE A 47 -4.96 -14.58 -9.55
CA ILE A 47 -4.51 -13.58 -10.51
C ILE A 47 -5.73 -12.93 -11.18
N ALA A 48 -5.75 -11.59 -11.21
CA ALA A 48 -6.76 -10.80 -11.89
C ALA A 48 -6.37 -10.53 -13.35
N LEU A 49 -7.35 -10.47 -14.26
CA LEU A 49 -7.09 -10.16 -15.68
C LEU A 49 -7.15 -8.66 -15.96
N SER A 50 -7.98 -7.91 -15.24
CA SER A 50 -8.03 -6.44 -15.33
C SER A 50 -7.27 -5.73 -14.22
N LEU A 51 -6.80 -4.52 -14.53
CA LEU A 51 -6.18 -3.61 -13.55
C LEU A 51 -7.13 -3.24 -12.40
N ALA A 52 -8.44 -3.16 -12.68
CA ALA A 52 -9.44 -2.84 -11.66
C ALA A 52 -9.57 -3.96 -10.63
N SER A 53 -9.65 -5.21 -11.10
CA SER A 53 -9.70 -6.39 -10.24
C SER A 53 -8.39 -6.61 -9.49
N ASP A 54 -7.25 -6.38 -10.14
CA ASP A 54 -5.92 -6.43 -9.50
C ASP A 54 -5.84 -5.44 -8.33
N ARG A 55 -6.21 -4.18 -8.59
CA ARG A 55 -6.28 -3.15 -7.54
C ARG A 55 -7.23 -3.54 -6.42
N GLY A 56 -8.42 -4.05 -6.75
CA GLY A 56 -9.41 -4.48 -5.76
C GLY A 56 -8.87 -5.59 -4.85
N LEU A 57 -8.10 -6.53 -5.39
CA LEU A 57 -7.44 -7.57 -4.60
C LEU A 57 -6.31 -7.04 -3.72
N LEU A 58 -5.49 -6.12 -4.24
CA LEU A 58 -4.44 -5.44 -3.44
C LEU A 58 -5.07 -4.66 -2.26
N ASP A 59 -6.14 -3.90 -2.51
CA ASP A 59 -6.90 -3.20 -1.48
C ASP A 59 -7.48 -4.17 -0.44
N THR A 60 -8.01 -5.30 -0.92
CA THR A 60 -8.56 -6.36 -0.07
C THR A 60 -7.48 -6.97 0.84
N CYS A 61 -6.30 -7.23 0.29
CA CYS A 61 -5.16 -7.74 1.03
C CYS A 61 -4.67 -6.76 2.09
N LEU A 62 -4.47 -5.50 1.71
CA LEU A 62 -4.04 -4.46 2.64
C LEU A 62 -5.07 -4.26 3.76
N SER A 63 -6.35 -4.17 3.42
CA SER A 63 -7.44 -4.01 4.38
C SER A 63 -7.54 -5.19 5.35
N ALA A 64 -7.34 -6.42 4.86
CA ALA A 64 -7.40 -7.61 5.70
C ALA A 64 -6.42 -7.53 6.88
N VAL A 65 -5.19 -7.10 6.65
CA VAL A 65 -4.15 -7.04 7.71
C VAL A 65 -4.12 -5.73 8.50
N THR A 66 -4.62 -4.63 7.95
CA THR A 66 -4.62 -3.30 8.59
C THR A 66 -5.92 -2.98 9.33
N SER A 67 -7.03 -3.65 9.00
CA SER A 67 -8.32 -3.48 9.68
C SER A 67 -8.24 -3.81 11.18
N VAL A 68 -9.18 -3.28 11.97
CA VAL A 68 -9.31 -3.65 13.39
C VAL A 68 -9.45 -5.16 13.55
N TYR A 69 -10.29 -5.79 12.71
CA TYR A 69 -10.47 -7.23 12.72
C TYR A 69 -9.16 -7.99 12.51
N GLY A 70 -8.36 -7.60 11.52
CA GLY A 70 -7.07 -8.24 11.23
C GLY A 70 -6.01 -7.99 12.29
N ARG A 71 -5.96 -6.78 12.86
CA ARG A 71 -5.02 -6.42 13.94
C ARG A 71 -5.29 -7.16 15.24
N MET A 72 -6.53 -7.60 15.48
CA MET A 72 -6.90 -8.42 16.64
C MET A 72 -6.59 -9.90 16.48
N ARG A 73 -6.10 -10.35 15.32
CA ARG A 73 -5.76 -11.75 15.06
C ARG A 73 -4.39 -12.11 15.64
N ALA A 74 -4.19 -13.39 15.92
CA ALA A 74 -2.90 -13.90 16.37
C ALA A 74 -1.79 -13.57 15.37
N THR A 75 -0.57 -13.30 15.86
CA THR A 75 0.56 -12.90 15.03
C THR A 75 0.84 -13.89 13.90
N ASP A 76 0.76 -15.19 14.17
CA ASP A 76 1.01 -16.22 13.15
C ASP A 76 -0.07 -16.26 12.07
N ASP A 77 -1.34 -16.06 12.44
CA ASP A 77 -2.43 -15.93 11.47
C ASP A 77 -2.23 -14.67 10.59
N ARG A 78 -1.80 -13.56 11.20
CA ARG A 78 -1.51 -12.31 10.47
C ARG A 78 -0.36 -12.50 9.48
N ARG A 79 0.68 -13.23 9.88
CA ARG A 79 1.82 -13.57 9.00
C ARG A 79 1.41 -14.48 7.86
N ALA A 80 0.56 -15.48 8.11
CA ALA A 80 0.05 -16.36 7.05
C ALA A 80 -0.75 -15.60 6.00
N VAL A 81 -1.69 -14.73 6.43
CA VAL A 81 -2.44 -13.85 5.53
C VAL A 81 -1.49 -12.90 4.77
N ALA A 82 -0.52 -12.30 5.47
CA ALA A 82 0.46 -11.41 4.85
C ALA A 82 1.31 -12.14 3.79
N ALA A 83 1.75 -13.37 4.05
CA ALA A 83 2.53 -14.16 3.11
C ALA A 83 1.74 -14.45 1.82
N ASN A 84 0.48 -14.89 1.95
CA ASN A 84 -0.40 -15.13 0.81
C ASN A 84 -0.68 -13.84 0.00
N CYS A 85 -0.89 -12.72 0.68
CA CYS A 85 -1.01 -11.42 0.04
C CYS A 85 0.29 -10.94 -0.62
N GLY A 86 1.44 -11.24 -0.01
CA GLY A 86 2.76 -10.95 -0.57
C GLY A 86 3.00 -11.72 -1.87
N HIS A 87 2.67 -13.02 -1.90
CA HIS A 87 2.75 -13.82 -3.12
C HIS A 87 1.90 -13.26 -4.27
N PHE A 88 0.66 -12.83 -3.98
CA PHE A 88 -0.17 -12.19 -4.99
C PHE A 88 0.41 -10.85 -5.45
N ALA A 89 0.86 -10.01 -4.52
CA ALA A 89 1.46 -8.71 -4.84
C ALA A 89 2.73 -8.85 -5.70
N GLU A 90 3.57 -9.84 -5.41
CA GLU A 90 4.75 -10.18 -6.23
C GLU A 90 4.37 -10.65 -7.63
N ALA A 91 3.34 -11.49 -7.76
CA ALA A 91 2.86 -11.94 -9.06
C ALA A 91 2.27 -10.79 -9.89
N SER A 92 1.48 -9.91 -9.25
CA SER A 92 0.96 -8.67 -9.87
C SER A 92 2.09 -7.77 -10.36
N ALA A 93 3.11 -7.56 -9.51
CA ALA A 93 4.28 -6.76 -9.84
C ALA A 93 5.15 -7.40 -10.94
N ALA A 94 5.23 -8.73 -11.00
CA ALA A 94 5.94 -9.43 -12.07
C ALA A 94 5.25 -9.27 -13.43
N MET A 95 3.91 -9.29 -13.46
CA MET A 95 3.13 -9.06 -14.70
C MET A 95 3.14 -7.59 -15.11
N MET A 96 3.10 -6.68 -14.15
CA MET A 96 3.09 -5.23 -14.35
C MET A 96 4.19 -4.57 -13.50
N PRO A 97 5.45 -4.55 -13.95
CA PRO A 97 6.57 -4.00 -13.16
C PRO A 97 6.42 -2.51 -12.78
N SER A 98 5.57 -1.77 -13.49
CA SER A 98 5.22 -0.38 -13.17
C SER A 98 4.10 -0.25 -12.11
N ASN A 99 3.51 -1.35 -11.63
CA ASN A 99 2.47 -1.34 -10.61
C ASN A 99 3.06 -1.06 -9.22
N SER A 100 3.24 0.22 -8.91
CA SER A 100 3.81 0.71 -7.66
C SER A 100 3.02 0.29 -6.42
N TYR A 101 1.72 0.04 -6.56
CA TYR A 101 0.87 -0.39 -5.45
C TYR A 101 1.04 -1.87 -5.13
N ALA A 102 1.30 -2.70 -6.14
CA ALA A 102 1.71 -4.09 -5.94
C ALA A 102 3.05 -4.14 -5.19
N TRP A 103 4.04 -3.34 -5.60
CA TRP A 103 5.32 -3.23 -4.86
C TRP A 103 5.12 -2.77 -3.41
N TYR A 104 4.28 -1.76 -3.17
CA TYR A 104 3.95 -1.34 -1.81
C TYR A 104 3.29 -2.47 -1.00
N SER A 105 2.35 -3.21 -1.59
CA SER A 105 1.64 -4.29 -0.91
C SER A 105 2.58 -5.45 -0.57
N ALA A 106 3.53 -5.76 -1.46
CA ALA A 106 4.61 -6.72 -1.19
C ALA A 106 5.54 -6.24 -0.05
N ALA A 107 5.89 -4.95 -0.02
CA ALA A 107 6.65 -4.37 1.09
C ALA A 107 5.89 -4.51 2.41
N HIS A 108 4.59 -4.19 2.43
CA HIS A 108 3.77 -4.33 3.64
C HIS A 108 3.70 -5.80 4.13
N ALA A 109 3.60 -6.76 3.21
CA ALA A 109 3.67 -8.18 3.53
C ALA A 109 5.04 -8.57 4.12
N ALA A 110 6.13 -8.13 3.50
CA ALA A 110 7.49 -8.39 3.97
C ALA A 110 7.76 -7.80 5.38
N ALA A 111 7.23 -6.60 5.67
CA ALA A 111 7.32 -5.99 7.00
C ALA A 111 6.66 -6.87 8.08
N LEU A 112 5.46 -7.40 7.81
CA LEU A 112 4.76 -8.30 8.75
C LEU A 112 5.48 -9.65 8.90
N GLY A 113 6.12 -10.13 7.83
CA GLY A 113 6.95 -11.33 7.83
C GLY A 113 8.32 -11.17 8.47
N ALA A 114 8.71 -9.95 8.86
CA ALA A 114 10.06 -9.59 9.33
C ALA A 114 11.18 -9.90 8.32
N ASP A 115 10.88 -9.81 7.02
CA ASP A 115 11.87 -9.96 5.94
C ASP A 115 12.39 -8.58 5.52
N SER A 116 13.44 -8.11 6.21
CA SER A 116 14.00 -6.77 6.00
C SER A 116 14.57 -6.58 4.59
N SER A 117 15.17 -7.61 4.00
CA SER A 117 15.77 -7.52 2.67
C SER A 117 14.71 -7.34 1.59
N ARG A 118 13.63 -8.13 1.65
CA ARG A 118 12.52 -8.00 0.70
C ARG A 118 11.72 -6.72 0.95
N PHE A 119 11.55 -6.33 2.20
CA PHE A 119 10.93 -5.06 2.56
C PHE A 119 11.62 -3.88 1.87
N GLU A 120 12.94 -3.76 2.04
CA GLU A 120 13.70 -2.65 1.46
C GLU A 120 13.59 -2.66 -0.08
N GLN A 121 13.77 -3.82 -0.71
CA GLN A 121 13.65 -3.96 -2.15
C GLN A 121 12.28 -3.48 -2.67
N TYR A 122 11.19 -3.97 -2.07
CA TYR A 122 9.83 -3.68 -2.52
C TYR A 122 9.41 -2.24 -2.22
N TRP A 123 9.81 -1.70 -1.07
CA TRP A 123 9.54 -0.31 -0.73
C TRP A 123 10.24 0.64 -1.70
N LEU A 124 11.53 0.42 -1.97
CA LEU A 124 12.30 1.23 -2.93
C LEU A 124 11.74 1.12 -4.33
N GLN A 125 11.32 -0.06 -4.76
CA GLN A 125 10.71 -0.24 -6.08
C GLN A 125 9.38 0.53 -6.19
N SER A 126 8.54 0.48 -5.15
CA SER A 126 7.30 1.26 -5.10
C SER A 126 7.56 2.77 -5.21
N ALA A 127 8.58 3.28 -4.51
CA ALA A 127 8.97 4.68 -4.58
C ALA A 127 9.46 5.05 -6.00
N ARG A 128 10.28 4.20 -6.62
CA ARG A 128 10.83 4.43 -7.97
C ARG A 128 9.76 4.45 -9.07
N THR A 129 8.78 3.56 -9.00
CA THR A 129 7.75 3.44 -10.06
C THR A 129 6.60 4.43 -9.90
N ALA A 130 6.50 5.11 -8.75
CA ALA A 130 5.52 6.17 -8.51
C ALA A 130 6.06 7.26 -7.56
N PRO A 131 7.03 8.07 -8.01
CA PRO A 131 7.66 9.10 -7.18
C PRO A 131 6.74 10.30 -6.92
N ASN A 132 5.71 10.51 -7.74
CA ASN A 132 4.80 11.67 -7.65
C ASN A 132 3.36 11.30 -7.23
N GLU A 133 3.09 10.03 -6.91
CA GLU A 133 1.76 9.56 -6.47
C GLU A 133 1.56 9.85 -4.99
N GLN A 134 0.99 11.02 -4.67
CA GLN A 134 0.84 11.50 -3.30
C GLN A 134 0.15 10.50 -2.35
N TRP A 135 -0.89 9.82 -2.82
CA TRP A 135 -1.62 8.86 -1.99
C TRP A 135 -0.75 7.65 -1.63
N LEU A 136 0.16 7.23 -2.52
CA LEU A 136 1.06 6.10 -2.29
C LEU A 136 2.28 6.52 -1.46
N ALA A 137 2.79 7.74 -1.65
CA ALA A 137 3.80 8.34 -0.78
C ALA A 137 3.32 8.38 0.69
N ALA A 138 2.05 8.75 0.93
CA ALA A 138 1.47 8.73 2.27
C ALA A 138 1.48 7.33 2.89
N LEU A 139 1.13 6.31 2.11
CA LEU A 139 1.16 4.92 2.54
C LEU A 139 2.59 4.44 2.84
N ARG A 140 3.55 4.78 1.99
CA ARG A 140 4.97 4.42 2.15
C ARG A 140 5.59 5.02 3.41
N VAL A 141 5.34 6.30 3.68
CA VAL A 141 5.78 6.99 4.90
C VAL A 141 5.18 6.31 6.13
N VAL A 142 3.86 6.05 6.14
CA VAL A 142 3.23 5.35 7.28
C VAL A 142 3.83 3.98 7.50
N LEU A 143 4.06 3.20 6.43
CA LEU A 143 4.61 1.86 6.53
C LEU A 143 6.05 1.87 7.12
N LEU A 144 6.91 2.78 6.66
CA LEU A 144 8.28 2.88 7.17
C LEU A 144 8.32 3.40 8.62
N GLU A 145 7.49 4.39 8.92
CA GLU A 145 7.40 4.99 10.25
C GLU A 145 6.79 4.06 11.30
N ASP A 146 5.89 3.16 10.90
CA ASP A 146 5.34 2.13 11.79
C ASP A 146 6.30 0.94 11.96
N ASN A 147 7.37 0.88 11.17
CA ASN A 147 8.40 -0.18 11.23
C ASN A 147 9.82 0.43 11.29
N PRO A 148 10.15 1.22 12.33
CA PRO A 148 11.41 1.98 12.39
C PRO A 148 12.66 1.08 12.39
N ALA A 149 12.55 -0.16 12.88
CA ALA A 149 13.63 -1.14 12.85
C ALA A 149 14.03 -1.59 11.43
N LEU A 150 13.17 -1.38 10.43
CA LEU A 150 13.44 -1.71 9.03
C LEU A 150 14.03 -0.54 8.24
N ALA A 151 14.18 0.64 8.87
CA ALA A 151 14.49 1.87 8.15
C ALA A 151 15.99 2.06 7.89
N THR A 152 16.47 1.44 6.82
CA THR A 152 17.85 1.61 6.33
C THR A 152 18.11 3.04 5.83
N PRO A 153 19.38 3.45 5.71
CA PRO A 153 19.73 4.76 5.13
C PRO A 153 19.13 4.98 3.74
N ALA A 154 19.10 3.96 2.88
CA ALA A 154 18.54 4.06 1.53
C ALA A 154 17.02 4.31 1.55
N LEU A 155 16.29 3.66 2.45
CA LEU A 155 14.87 3.90 2.65
C LEU A 155 14.61 5.31 3.17
N ARG A 156 15.40 5.78 4.13
CA ARG A 156 15.29 7.14 4.66
C ARG A 156 15.58 8.19 3.60
N ASP A 157 16.59 7.98 2.76
CA ASP A 157 16.93 8.87 1.65
C ASP A 157 15.79 9.00 0.65
N ALA A 158 15.14 7.88 0.30
CA ALA A 158 14.00 7.86 -0.60
C ALA A 158 12.72 8.43 0.05
N GLU A 159 12.49 8.17 1.33
CA GLU A 159 11.36 8.71 2.11
C GLU A 159 11.37 10.24 2.15
N ARG A 160 12.54 10.90 2.13
CA ARG A 160 12.60 12.37 2.06
C ARG A 160 11.83 12.93 0.85
N GLN A 161 11.83 12.24 -0.28
CA GLN A 161 11.08 12.67 -1.47
C GLN A 161 9.58 12.54 -1.24
N ASP A 162 9.13 11.45 -0.60
CA ASP A 162 7.74 11.26 -0.22
C ASP A 162 7.28 12.34 0.77
N LEU A 163 8.09 12.65 1.79
CA LEU A 163 7.80 13.71 2.76
C LEU A 163 7.67 15.07 2.09
N ALA A 164 8.62 15.43 1.22
CA ALA A 164 8.58 16.68 0.47
C ALA A 164 7.31 16.76 -0.40
N LEU A 165 7.00 15.70 -1.14
CA LEU A 165 5.78 15.61 -1.96
C LEU A 165 4.52 15.82 -1.12
N LEU A 166 4.42 15.15 0.03
CA LEU A 166 3.24 15.22 0.89
C LEU A 166 3.01 16.64 1.44
N VAL A 167 4.06 17.37 1.80
CA VAL A 167 3.98 18.77 2.24
C VAL A 167 3.37 19.67 1.15
N THR A 168 3.63 19.40 -0.12
CA THR A 168 3.06 20.21 -1.22
C THR A 168 1.55 20.02 -1.42
N SER A 169 0.93 19.02 -0.76
CA SER A 169 -0.48 18.66 -0.96
C SER A 169 -1.34 18.91 0.28
N ARG A 170 -2.62 19.27 0.12
CA ARG A 170 -3.53 19.46 1.27
C ARG A 170 -3.76 18.19 2.08
N ARG A 171 -3.91 17.04 1.40
CA ARG A 171 -4.15 15.76 2.09
C ARG A 171 -2.88 15.23 2.76
N GLY A 172 -1.74 15.32 2.07
CA GLY A 172 -0.46 14.86 2.60
C GLY A 172 0.01 15.69 3.80
N ILE A 173 -0.10 17.02 3.72
CA ILE A 173 0.38 17.90 4.80
C ILE A 173 -0.39 17.69 6.11
N SER A 174 -1.69 17.41 6.04
CA SER A 174 -2.50 17.07 7.22
C SER A 174 -2.06 15.75 7.85
N ALA A 175 -1.76 14.72 7.03
CA ALA A 175 -1.28 13.43 7.53
C ALA A 175 0.09 13.56 8.24
N ILE A 176 0.99 14.36 7.66
CA ILE A 176 2.30 14.65 8.26
C ILE A 176 2.16 15.47 9.54
N ALA A 177 1.34 16.52 9.55
CA ALA A 177 1.12 17.37 10.73
C ALA A 177 0.63 16.55 11.93
N LYS A 178 -0.31 15.63 11.72
CA LYS A 178 -0.79 14.70 12.74
C LYS A 178 0.35 13.88 13.36
N ARG A 179 1.22 13.31 12.53
CA ARG A 179 2.36 12.51 13.03
C ARG A 179 3.42 13.39 13.70
N TYR A 180 3.66 14.61 13.19
CA TYR A 180 4.56 15.59 13.80
C TYR A 180 4.15 15.91 15.24
N VAL A 181 2.87 16.20 15.47
CA VAL A 181 2.36 16.48 16.82
C VAL A 181 2.51 15.24 17.72
N ALA A 182 2.22 14.05 17.20
CA ALA A 182 2.21 12.81 17.98
C ALA A 182 3.59 12.21 18.31
N GLN A 183 4.61 12.37 17.45
CA GLN A 183 5.86 11.60 17.54
C GLN A 183 7.09 12.49 17.50
N ARG A 184 7.89 12.50 18.58
CA ARG A 184 9.09 13.36 18.70
C ARG A 184 10.12 13.08 17.62
N ASP A 185 10.51 11.82 17.41
CA ASP A 185 11.58 11.47 16.46
C ASP A 185 11.20 11.82 15.01
N PHE A 186 9.91 11.75 14.67
CA PHE A 186 9.42 12.17 13.36
C PHE A 186 9.57 13.67 13.13
N ARG A 187 9.49 14.50 14.20
CA ARG A 187 9.62 15.96 14.10
C ARG A 187 10.95 16.37 13.51
N GLU A 188 12.04 15.85 14.05
CA GLU A 188 13.40 16.19 13.61
C GLU A 188 13.61 15.82 12.14
N ARG A 189 13.14 14.62 11.73
CA ARG A 189 13.24 14.18 10.33
C ARG A 189 12.46 15.06 9.38
N VAL A 190 11.18 15.30 9.64
CA VAL A 190 10.36 16.10 8.71
C VAL A 190 10.80 17.56 8.66
N VAL A 191 11.26 18.13 9.78
CA VAL A 191 11.83 19.50 9.81
C VAL A 191 13.05 19.57 8.88
N SER A 192 13.96 18.60 8.95
CA SER A 192 15.15 18.58 8.07
C SER A 192 14.80 18.54 6.57
N VAL A 193 13.64 17.97 6.20
CA VAL A 193 13.13 17.98 4.83
C VAL A 193 12.49 19.33 4.50
N VAL A 194 11.60 19.81 5.38
CA VAL A 194 10.83 21.05 5.17
C VAL A 194 11.73 22.28 5.10
N GLU A 195 12.80 22.36 5.89
CA GLU A 195 13.76 23.48 5.89
C GLU A 195 14.46 23.65 4.53
N GLN A 196 14.54 22.59 3.73
CA GLN A 196 15.12 22.62 2.38
C GLN A 196 14.09 22.99 1.29
N MET A 197 12.81 23.08 1.65
CA MET A 197 11.72 23.44 0.74
C MET A 197 11.56 24.96 0.59
N PRO A 198 10.89 25.45 -0.46
CA PRO A 198 10.56 26.88 -0.58
C PRO A 198 9.79 27.42 0.64
N GLN A 199 10.01 28.69 1.00
CA GLN A 199 9.36 29.33 2.16
C GLN A 199 7.83 29.27 2.13
N ALA A 200 7.22 29.18 0.94
CA ALA A 200 5.78 28.99 0.81
C ALA A 200 5.34 27.64 1.40
N ASP A 201 6.06 26.56 1.11
CA ASP A 201 5.75 25.22 1.63
C ASP A 201 6.11 25.08 3.11
N GLN A 202 7.18 25.73 3.57
CA GLN A 202 7.49 25.82 5.00
C GLN A 202 6.35 26.44 5.81
N ARG A 203 5.82 27.59 5.35
CA ARG A 203 4.68 28.25 6.01
C ARG A 203 3.45 27.37 6.03
N ARG A 204 3.13 26.73 4.89
CA ARG A 204 2.00 25.78 4.81
C ARG A 204 2.14 24.65 5.83
N PHE A 205 3.35 24.12 6.00
CA PHE A 205 3.62 23.06 6.97
C PHE A 205 3.39 23.54 8.41
N LEU A 206 3.92 24.71 8.76
CA LEU A 206 3.72 25.32 10.07
C LEU A 206 2.24 25.61 10.37
N ASP A 207 1.49 26.09 9.38
CA ASP A 207 0.05 26.33 9.50
C ASP A 207 -0.70 25.01 9.81
N ALA A 208 -0.37 23.94 9.08
CA ALA A 208 -0.97 22.62 9.30
C ALA A 208 -0.63 22.04 10.68
N VAL A 209 0.62 22.16 11.12
CA VAL A 209 1.06 21.74 12.46
C VAL A 209 0.35 22.52 13.56
N THR A 210 0.23 23.84 13.40
CA THR A 210 -0.45 24.71 14.37
C THR A 210 -1.93 24.35 14.49
N GLN A 211 -2.60 24.12 13.35
CA GLN A 211 -3.99 23.68 13.32
C GLN A 211 -4.17 22.33 14.02
N GLU A 212 -3.27 21.38 13.78
CA GLU A 212 -3.34 20.05 14.38
C GLU A 212 -3.02 20.05 15.88
N ALA A 213 -2.07 20.88 16.32
CA ALA A 213 -1.76 21.04 17.75
C ALA A 213 -2.96 21.64 18.51
N ALA A 214 -3.66 22.59 17.90
CA ALA A 214 -4.87 23.19 18.44
C ALA A 214 -6.03 22.18 18.52
N SER A 215 -6.21 21.35 17.49
CA SER A 215 -7.28 20.32 17.45
C SER A 215 -7.03 19.16 18.42
N SER A 216 -5.77 18.79 18.63
CA SER A 216 -5.37 17.66 19.47
C SER A 216 -5.33 17.99 20.97
N GLY A 217 -5.57 19.24 21.36
CA GLY A 217 -5.45 19.69 22.76
C GLY A 217 -4.01 19.73 23.29
N ALA A 218 -3.01 19.50 22.42
CA ALA A 218 -1.59 19.53 22.75
C ALA A 218 -1.04 20.95 22.96
N ALA A 219 -1.87 21.97 22.72
CA ALA A 219 -1.58 23.39 22.95
C ALA A 219 -2.01 23.90 24.35
N ARG A 220 -2.22 23.00 25.32
CA ARG A 220 -2.45 23.33 26.74
C ARG A 220 -1.35 22.77 27.62
#